data_AF-A0A268JKI6-F1
#
_entry.id   AF-A0A268JKI6-F1
#
_cell.length_a   1.000
_cell.length_b   1.000
_cell.length_c   1.000
_cell.angle_alpha   90.00
_cell.angle_beta   90.00
_cell.angle_gamma   90.00
#
_symmetry.space_group_name_H-M   'P 1'
#
loop_
_entity.id
_entity.type
_entity.pdbx_description
1 polymer ?
#
loop_
_entity_poly.entity_id
_entity_poly.type
_entity_poly.pdbx_seq_one_letter_code
_entity_poly.pdbx_strand_id
1 'polypeptide(L)' 'MYMSKKKKPLLTDEFLDELANEINELYGRPVEQNEDNNNDKKDD' A
#
# COMPACT_ATOMS: atom_id res chain seq x y z
N MET A 1 -14.73 16.37 -23.20
CA MET A 1 -15.69 16.00 -22.12
C MET A 1 -15.04 14.89 -21.29
N TYR A 2 -14.35 15.25 -20.20
CA TYR A 2 -13.67 14.25 -19.36
C TYR A 2 -14.74 13.50 -18.56
N MET A 3 -14.88 12.19 -18.79
CA MET A 3 -15.75 11.37 -17.94
C MET A 3 -15.08 11.30 -16.57
N SER A 4 -15.52 12.15 -15.64
CA SER A 4 -15.22 11.98 -14.22
C SER A 4 -15.97 10.75 -13.74
N LYS A 5 -15.44 9.56 -14.07
CA LYS A 5 -15.90 8.27 -13.56
C LYS A 5 -15.53 8.24 -12.07
N LYS A 6 -16.25 9.00 -11.24
CA LYS A 6 -16.23 8.85 -9.79
C LYS A 6 -16.88 7.50 -9.50
N LYS A 7 -16.10 6.44 -9.68
CA LYS A 7 -16.48 5.09 -9.25
C LYS A 7 -16.60 5.19 -7.74
N LYS A 8 -17.80 4.96 -7.23
CA LYS A 8 -17.94 4.75 -5.80
C LYS A 8 -17.04 3.57 -5.43
N PRO A 9 -16.20 3.69 -4.40
CA PRO A 9 -15.37 2.58 -3.97
C PRO A 9 -16.30 1.42 -3.60
N LEU A 10 -15.90 0.21 -3.98
CA LEU A 10 -16.66 -1.02 -3.70
C LEU A 10 -16.65 -1.36 -2.21
N LEU A 11 -15.61 -0.90 -1.52
CA LEU A 11 -15.34 -1.16 -0.11
C LEU A 11 -15.32 0.17 0.64
N THR A 12 -15.78 0.14 1.89
CA THR A 12 -15.69 1.30 2.80
C THR A 12 -14.30 1.38 3.40
N ASP A 13 -13.90 2.58 3.81
CA ASP A 13 -12.61 2.77 4.51
C ASP A 13 -12.55 1.92 5.79
N GLU A 14 -13.66 1.84 6.54
CA GLU A 14 -13.80 0.98 7.73
C GLU A 14 -13.47 -0.51 7.44
N PHE A 15 -13.98 -1.05 6.33
CA PHE A 15 -13.69 -2.43 5.94
C PHE A 15 -12.21 -2.64 5.59
N LEU A 16 -11.59 -1.64 4.94
CA LEU A 16 -10.17 -1.69 4.61
C LEU A 16 -9.30 -1.63 5.87
N ASP A 17 -9.71 -0.84 6.86
CA ASP A 17 -9.01 -0.72 8.14
C ASP A 17 -9.08 -2.01 8.96
N GLU A 18 -10.26 -2.64 9.04
CA GLU A 18 -10.44 -3.94 9.69
C GLU A 18 -9.58 -5.03 9.02
N LEU A 19 -9.62 -5.12 7.69
CA LEU A 19 -8.78 -6.06 6.94
C LEU A 19 -7.29 -5.81 7.16
N ALA A 20 -6.87 -4.55 7.17
CA ALA A 20 -5.47 -4.20 7.42
C ALA A 20 -5.04 -4.65 8.82
N ASN A 21 -5.90 -4.46 9.83
CA ASN A 21 -5.62 -4.94 11.19
C ASN A 21 -5.52 -6.46 11.26
N GLU A 22 -6.46 -7.20 10.66
CA GLU A 22 -6.43 -8.67 10.62
C GLU A 22 -5.15 -9.21 9.96
N ILE A 23 -4.76 -8.64 8.82
CA ILE A 23 -3.53 -9.01 8.11
C ILE A 23 -2.30 -8.70 8.98
N ASN A 24 -2.28 -7.53 9.62
CA ASN A 24 -1.17 -7.12 10.49
C ASN A 24 -1.07 -7.95 11.77
N GLU A 25 -2.18 -8.45 12.31
CA GLU A 25 -2.19 -9.37 13.46
C GLU A 25 -1.64 -10.74 13.06
N LEU A 26 -1.99 -11.25 11.87
CA LEU A 26 -1.59 -12.57 11.41
C LEU A 26 -0.14 -12.62 10.92
N TYR A 27 0.32 -11.58 10.22
CA TYR A 27 1.62 -11.55 9.57
C TYR A 27 2.61 -10.53 10.18
N GLY A 28 2.17 -9.76 11.18
CA GLY A 28 2.90 -8.59 11.65
C GLY A 28 2.71 -7.39 10.72
N ARG A 29 2.99 -6.18 11.22
CA ARG A 29 3.04 -5.00 10.34
C ARG A 29 4.26 -5.11 9.44
N PRO A 30 4.14 -4.82 8.13
CA PRO A 30 5.32 -4.66 7.30
C PRO A 30 6.19 -3.58 7.96
N VAL A 31 7.41 -3.95 8.32
CA VAL A 31 8.45 -2.97 8.59
C VAL A 31 8.60 -2.22 7.27
N GLU A 32 8.50 -0.89 7.28
CA GLU A 32 8.95 -0.07 6.15
C GLU A 32 10.40 -0.47 5.89
N GLN A 33 10.62 -1.45 5.03
CA GLN A 33 11.86 -1.58 4.31
C GLN A 33 11.84 -0.35 3.44
N ASN A 34 12.50 0.71 3.92
CA ASN A 34 12.98 1.75 3.02
C ASN A 34 13.56 0.98 1.84
N GLU A 35 12.90 1.06 0.69
CA GLU A 35 13.52 0.66 -0.56
C GLU A 35 14.67 1.63 -0.77
N ASP A 36 15.80 1.37 -0.10
CA ASP A 36 17.11 1.82 -0.53
C ASP A 36 17.36 1.13 -1.86
N ASN A 37 16.71 1.66 -2.89
CA ASN A 37 17.02 1.51 -4.29
C ASN A 37 18.41 2.12 -4.55
N ASN A 38 19.45 1.55 -3.95
CA ASN A 38 20.84 1.79 -4.33
C ASN A 38 21.36 0.61 -5.15
N ASN A 39 20.63 0.28 -6.21
CA ASN A 39 21.25 -0.27 -7.42
C ASN A 39 21.46 0.91 -8.37
N ASP A 40 22.62 1.59 -8.26
CA ASP A 40 23.48 1.99 -9.40
C ASP A 40 24.55 3.02 -8.95
N LYS A 41 25.76 2.52 -8.66
CA LYS A 41 27.00 2.85 -9.39
C LYS A 41 28.18 2.04 -8.83
N LYS A 42 28.70 1.14 -9.67
CA LYS A 42 30.13 0.82 -9.68
C LYS A 42 30.85 2.07 -10.17
N ASP A 43 31.74 2.61 -9.37
CA ASP A 43 32.88 3.49 -9.69
C ASP A 43 33.67 3.56 -8.36
N ASP A 44 34.92 3.16 -8.14
CA ASP A 44 36.08 2.70 -8.92
C ASP A 44 36.81 1.59 -8.12
#